data_AF-T1A631-F1
#
_entry.id   AF-T1A631-F1
#
_cell.length_a   1.000
_cell.length_b   1.000
_cell.length_c   1.000
_cell.angle_alpha   90.00
_cell.angle_beta   90.00
_cell.angle_gamma   90.00
#
_symmetry.space_group_name_H-M   'P 1'
#
loop_
_entity.id
_entity.type
_entity.pdbx_description
1 polymer ?
#
loop_
_entity_poly.entity_id
_entity_poly.type
_entity_poly.pdbx_seq_one_letter_code
_entity_poly.pdbx_strand_id
1 'polypeptide(L)'
;LTFGYHPTTFLTAWLLVFAAPALLAGALTTAVAEGFGGRFEFHRSAFLAFGVLALLLPIALVWRIALTYAPAQTPGVPLLAAFLVGPMLWFRHLSLYGVSRPSHLRSLPASLLQPALYAIALPLVLPVRLGPTVALLLCGAIGFGCAAALIRAADRPLRREFQASGVNLIRPLLDHVSHRDDGATRRLETFFARFAQPVNLRLSLLAFFRDGRAHATVALPTVHPGPFAALGASDLPRKLAEELGAAAGTVLTPHTPCDHDL
;
A
#
# COMPACT_ATOMS: atom_id res chain seq x y z
N LEU A 1 35.98 -1.87 13.26
CA LEU A 1 34.76 -2.64 13.60
C LEU A 1 34.57 -3.71 12.54
N THR A 2 34.84 -4.98 12.84
CA THR A 2 34.54 -6.09 11.94
C THR A 2 33.05 -6.40 12.02
N PHE A 3 32.28 -5.83 11.09
CA PHE A 3 30.83 -6.09 10.96
C PHE A 3 30.56 -7.60 10.99
N GLY A 4 29.65 -8.05 11.85
CA GLY A 4 29.03 -9.38 11.75
C GLY A 4 29.78 -10.55 12.38
N TYR A 5 31.06 -10.45 12.73
CA TYR A 5 31.81 -11.60 13.28
C TYR A 5 31.46 -11.89 14.74
N HIS A 6 31.24 -10.85 15.56
CA HIS A 6 30.79 -10.99 16.94
C HIS A 6 29.36 -10.47 17.10
N PRO A 7 28.56 -11.01 18.03
CA PRO A 7 27.19 -10.55 18.27
C PRO A 7 27.11 -9.05 18.59
N THR A 8 28.05 -8.54 19.38
CA THR A 8 28.13 -7.12 19.75
C THR A 8 28.44 -6.23 18.55
N THR A 9 29.44 -6.58 17.73
CA THR A 9 29.78 -5.81 16.52
C THR A 9 28.70 -5.90 15.46
N PHE A 10 27.98 -7.02 15.36
CA PHE A 10 26.79 -7.16 14.52
C PHE A 10 25.67 -6.21 14.97
N LEU A 11 25.33 -6.18 16.26
CA LEU A 11 24.28 -5.31 16.77
C LEU A 11 24.62 -3.83 16.58
N THR A 12 25.85 -3.41 16.93
CA THR A 12 26.29 -2.03 16.73
C THR A 12 26.20 -1.63 15.26
N ALA A 13 26.65 -2.50 14.35
CA ALA A 13 26.58 -2.19 12.93
C ALA A 13 25.14 -2.18 12.40
N TRP A 14 24.26 -3.05 12.91
CA TRP A 14 22.84 -3.02 12.59
C TRP A 14 22.20 -1.70 12.99
N LEU A 15 22.49 -1.21 14.18
CA LEU A 15 21.98 0.07 14.69
C LEU A 15 22.47 1.24 13.84
N LEU A 16 23.76 1.29 13.54
CA LEU A 16 24.38 2.41 12.81
C LEU A 16 24.00 2.44 11.32
N VAL A 17 23.93 1.28 10.68
CA VAL A 17 23.83 1.20 9.21
C VAL A 17 22.41 0.88 8.75
N PHE A 18 21.57 0.24 9.56
CA PHE A 18 20.18 -0.04 9.20
C PHE A 18 19.20 0.79 10.02
N ALA A 19 19.26 0.74 11.35
CA ALA A 19 18.26 1.38 12.19
C ALA A 19 18.29 2.92 12.10
N ALA A 20 19.48 3.54 12.21
CA ALA A 20 19.60 4.99 12.10
C ALA A 20 19.19 5.52 10.71
N PRO A 21 19.64 4.93 9.58
CA PRO A 21 19.11 5.25 8.25
C PRO A 21 17.61 5.04 8.10
N ALA A 22 17.03 4.02 8.74
CA ALA A 22 15.59 3.79 8.74
C ALA A 22 14.83 4.90 9.49
N LEU A 23 15.31 5.33 10.66
CA LEU A 23 14.71 6.44 11.41
C LEU A 23 14.74 7.74 10.60
N LEU A 24 15.89 8.06 10.01
CA LEU A 24 16.04 9.22 9.14
C LEU A 24 15.13 9.13 7.90
N ALA A 25 15.08 7.96 7.25
CA ALA A 25 14.16 7.74 6.14
C ALA A 25 12.70 7.86 6.57
N GLY A 26 12.32 7.33 7.74
CA GLY A 26 10.98 7.46 8.30
C GLY A 26 10.60 8.92 8.56
N ALA A 27 11.56 9.75 8.99
CA ALA A 27 11.33 11.19 9.18
C ALA A 27 11.21 11.95 7.86
N LEU A 28 11.98 11.56 6.83
CA LEU A 28 12.15 12.35 5.61
C LEU A 28 11.35 11.86 4.39
N THR A 29 10.86 10.61 4.37
CA THR A 29 10.22 10.04 3.17
C THR A 29 8.95 10.81 2.78
N THR A 30 8.16 11.29 3.75
CA THR A 30 6.98 12.13 3.48
C THR A 30 7.35 13.40 2.72
N ALA A 31 8.28 14.20 3.26
CA ALA A 31 8.70 15.45 2.62
C ALA A 31 9.29 15.21 1.22
N VAL A 32 10.09 14.16 1.05
CA VAL A 32 10.62 13.79 -0.26
C VAL A 32 9.50 13.37 -1.21
N ALA A 33 8.57 12.52 -0.78
CA ALA A 33 7.47 12.08 -1.63
C ALA A 33 6.58 13.24 -2.10
N GLU A 34 6.28 14.19 -1.21
CA GLU A 34 5.50 15.38 -1.52
C GLU A 34 6.24 16.34 -2.45
N GLY A 35 7.54 16.53 -2.26
CA GLY A 35 8.38 17.33 -3.15
C GLY A 35 8.40 16.86 -4.60
N PHE A 36 8.14 15.57 -4.85
CA PHE A 36 8.01 14.99 -6.19
C PHE A 36 6.55 14.81 -6.65
N GLY A 37 5.60 15.49 -6.00
CA GLY A 37 4.19 15.50 -6.37
C GLY A 37 3.42 14.23 -6.01
N GLY A 38 3.92 13.48 -5.02
CA GLY A 38 3.18 12.43 -4.33
C GLY A 38 2.44 12.95 -3.11
N ARG A 39 1.74 12.05 -2.41
CA ARG A 39 1.10 12.32 -1.11
C ARG A 39 1.42 11.16 -0.19
N PHE A 40 2.01 11.41 0.97
CA PHE A 40 2.41 10.31 1.85
C PHE A 40 2.43 10.70 3.31
N GLU A 41 1.54 10.10 4.10
CA GLU A 41 1.36 10.45 5.50
C GLU A 41 2.56 10.02 6.35
N PHE A 42 2.93 10.84 7.33
CA PHE A 42 4.09 10.59 8.20
C PHE A 42 4.02 9.22 8.90
N HIS A 43 2.85 8.83 9.40
CA HIS A 43 2.68 7.52 10.04
C HIS A 43 2.93 6.35 9.08
N ARG A 44 2.60 6.51 7.78
CA ARG A 44 2.91 5.51 6.73
C ARG A 44 4.39 5.52 6.37
N SER A 45 5.04 6.68 6.44
CA SER A 45 6.50 6.81 6.31
C SER A 45 7.25 6.07 7.41
N ALA A 46 6.88 6.29 8.67
CA ALA A 46 7.43 5.57 9.81
C ALA A 46 7.18 4.06 9.70
N PHE A 47 5.95 3.66 9.37
CA PHE A 47 5.59 2.25 9.17
C PHE A 47 6.36 1.61 8.01
N LEU A 48 6.58 2.32 6.90
CA LEU A 48 7.38 1.83 5.77
C LEU A 48 8.83 1.59 6.19
N ALA A 49 9.44 2.54 6.90
CA ALA A 49 10.81 2.39 7.38
C ALA A 49 10.94 1.21 8.36
N PHE A 50 9.98 1.04 9.27
CA PHE A 50 9.90 -0.11 10.17
C PHE A 50 9.68 -1.42 9.41
N GLY A 51 8.77 -1.45 8.44
CA GLY A 51 8.47 -2.63 7.62
C GLY A 51 9.69 -3.11 6.83
N VAL A 52 10.50 -2.17 6.33
CA VAL A 52 11.80 -2.50 5.73
C VAL A 52 12.73 -3.16 6.76
N LEU A 53 12.88 -2.61 7.96
CA LEU A 53 13.71 -3.23 8.99
C LEU A 53 13.21 -4.63 9.37
N ALA A 54 11.90 -4.79 9.53
CA ALA A 54 11.26 -6.06 9.83
C ALA A 54 11.46 -7.10 8.71
N LEU A 55 11.54 -6.65 7.45
CA LEU A 55 11.86 -7.51 6.30
C LEU A 55 13.33 -7.95 6.31
N LEU A 56 14.26 -7.04 6.61
CA LEU A 56 15.70 -7.31 6.51
C LEU A 56 16.27 -8.06 7.72
N LEU A 57 15.73 -7.84 8.92
CA LEU A 57 16.24 -8.42 10.16
C LEU A 57 16.28 -9.95 10.15
N PRO A 58 15.22 -10.68 9.72
CA PRO A 58 15.27 -12.13 9.63
C PRO A 58 16.34 -12.63 8.66
N ILE A 59 16.52 -11.97 7.52
CA ILE A 59 17.55 -12.32 6.52
C ILE A 59 18.95 -12.19 7.15
N ALA A 60 19.19 -11.07 7.85
CA ALA A 60 20.47 -10.83 8.51
C ALA A 60 20.71 -11.79 9.69
N LEU A 61 19.66 -12.17 10.43
CA LEU A 61 19.75 -13.14 11.51
C LEU A 61 20.07 -14.54 10.99
N VAL A 62 19.38 -14.99 9.94
CA VAL A 62 19.66 -16.27 9.27
C VAL A 62 21.10 -16.30 8.76
N TRP A 63 21.54 -15.22 8.09
CA TRP A 63 22.92 -15.10 7.65
C TRP A 63 23.92 -15.14 8.82
N ARG A 64 23.63 -14.47 9.94
CA ARG A 64 24.50 -14.46 11.13
C ARG A 64 24.60 -15.84 11.76
N ILE A 65 23.50 -16.60 11.81
CA ILE A 65 23.48 -17.98 12.26
C ILE A 65 24.33 -18.84 11.32
N ALA A 66 24.12 -18.74 10.00
CA ALA A 66 24.90 -19.46 8.99
C ALA A 66 26.40 -19.18 9.10
N LEU A 67 26.80 -17.92 9.33
CA LEU A 67 28.21 -17.55 9.53
C LEU A 67 28.85 -18.27 10.72
N THR A 68 28.07 -18.62 11.75
CA THR A 68 28.55 -19.34 12.95
C THR A 68 28.77 -20.81 12.67
N TYR A 69 27.81 -21.46 12.01
CA TYR A 69 27.77 -22.92 11.88
C TYR A 69 28.37 -23.43 10.55
N ALA A 70 28.36 -22.60 9.51
CA ALA A 70 28.77 -22.93 8.15
C ALA A 70 29.59 -21.79 7.50
N PRO A 71 30.67 -21.30 8.14
CA PRO A 71 31.39 -20.11 7.66
C PRO A 71 31.95 -20.26 6.25
N ALA A 72 32.40 -21.47 5.88
CA ALA A 72 32.97 -21.74 4.56
C ALA A 72 31.93 -21.70 3.41
N GLN A 73 30.64 -21.89 3.71
CA GLN A 73 29.54 -21.80 2.74
C GLN A 73 28.79 -20.47 2.81
N THR A 74 29.08 -19.63 3.81
CA THR A 74 28.32 -18.41 4.06
C THR A 74 28.89 -17.23 3.28
N PRO A 75 28.05 -16.47 2.55
CA PRO A 75 28.47 -15.23 1.90
C PRO A 75 29.23 -14.30 2.84
N GLY A 76 30.34 -13.73 2.38
CA GLY A 76 31.08 -12.73 3.15
C GLY A 76 30.20 -11.51 3.47
N VAL A 77 30.53 -10.84 4.57
CA VAL A 77 29.82 -9.64 5.06
C VAL A 77 29.52 -8.60 3.96
N PRO A 78 30.48 -8.20 3.09
CA PRO A 78 30.21 -7.18 2.08
C PRO A 78 29.17 -7.63 1.04
N LEU A 79 29.07 -8.94 0.78
CA LEU A 79 28.10 -9.50 -0.15
C LEU A 79 26.69 -9.49 0.45
N LEU A 80 26.54 -9.84 1.73
CA LEU A 80 25.26 -9.65 2.45
C LEU A 80 24.84 -8.18 2.42
N ALA A 81 25.76 -7.28 2.77
CA ALA A 81 25.50 -5.84 2.79
C ALA A 81 25.03 -5.31 1.42
N ALA A 82 25.63 -5.77 0.33
CA ALA A 82 25.18 -5.45 -1.02
C ALA A 82 23.79 -6.03 -1.32
N PHE A 83 23.57 -7.30 -0.98
CA PHE A 83 22.31 -8.01 -1.23
C PHE A 83 21.10 -7.31 -0.59
N LEU A 84 21.21 -6.87 0.67
CA LEU A 84 20.09 -6.29 1.42
C LEU A 84 19.52 -5.00 0.81
N VAL A 85 20.27 -4.29 -0.04
CA VAL A 85 19.78 -3.12 -0.77
C VAL A 85 18.66 -3.48 -1.75
N GLY A 86 18.72 -4.68 -2.34
CA GLY A 86 17.72 -5.16 -3.31
C GLY A 86 16.32 -5.29 -2.69
N PRO A 87 16.11 -6.15 -1.68
CA PRO A 87 14.82 -6.28 -0.99
C PRO A 87 14.34 -4.97 -0.37
N MET A 88 15.28 -4.15 0.13
CA MET A 88 14.96 -2.84 0.69
C MET A 88 14.36 -1.89 -0.35
N LEU A 89 15.02 -1.72 -1.49
CA LEU A 89 14.52 -0.86 -2.56
C LEU A 89 13.27 -1.47 -3.22
N TRP A 90 13.22 -2.80 -3.36
CA TRP A 90 12.06 -3.51 -3.88
C TRP A 90 10.80 -3.19 -3.07
N PHE A 91 10.85 -3.40 -1.75
CA PHE A 91 9.72 -3.19 -0.85
C PHE A 91 9.31 -1.72 -0.81
N ARG A 92 10.28 -0.80 -0.66
CA ARG A 92 10.01 0.64 -0.65
C ARG A 92 9.36 1.12 -1.94
N HIS A 93 9.87 0.67 -3.09
CA HIS A 93 9.33 1.11 -4.37
C HIS A 93 7.91 0.59 -4.59
N LEU A 94 7.63 -0.66 -4.23
CA LEU A 94 6.29 -1.22 -4.31
C LEU A 94 5.27 -0.42 -3.47
N SER A 95 5.62 -0.11 -2.23
CA SER A 95 4.75 0.66 -1.33
C SER A 95 4.54 2.10 -1.80
N LEU A 96 5.62 2.82 -2.16
CA LEU A 96 5.51 4.22 -2.56
C LEU A 96 4.84 4.41 -3.92
N TYR A 97 5.05 3.48 -4.85
CA TYR A 97 4.36 3.51 -6.13
C TYR A 97 2.83 3.38 -5.94
N GLY A 98 2.38 2.43 -5.11
CA GLY A 98 0.95 2.22 -4.88
C GLY A 98 0.29 3.31 -4.00
N VAL A 99 0.97 3.73 -2.94
CA VAL A 99 0.34 4.53 -1.86
C VAL A 99 0.65 6.03 -1.95
N SER A 100 1.69 6.43 -2.67
CA SER A 100 2.04 7.84 -2.85
C SER A 100 1.74 8.35 -4.26
N ARG A 101 2.45 7.81 -5.26
CA ARG A 101 2.28 8.22 -6.66
C ARG A 101 2.59 7.05 -7.60
N PRO A 102 1.66 6.65 -8.47
CA PRO A 102 1.88 5.55 -9.42
C PRO A 102 2.69 6.02 -10.65
N SER A 103 3.92 6.45 -10.40
CA SER A 103 4.89 6.88 -11.41
C SER A 103 6.28 6.52 -10.92
N HIS A 104 7.00 5.69 -11.70
CA HIS A 104 8.34 5.25 -11.33
C HIS A 104 9.27 6.45 -11.10
N LEU A 105 9.26 7.42 -12.01
CA LEU A 105 10.13 8.60 -11.94
C LEU A 105 9.87 9.45 -10.69
N ARG A 106 8.60 9.66 -10.34
CA ARG A 106 8.23 10.51 -9.19
C ARG A 106 8.36 9.79 -7.85
N SER A 107 8.20 8.47 -7.82
CA SER A 107 8.30 7.68 -6.58
C SER A 107 9.71 7.20 -6.30
N LEU A 108 10.61 7.17 -7.29
CA LEU A 108 11.98 6.71 -7.14
C LEU A 108 12.80 7.50 -6.09
N PRO A 109 12.78 8.84 -6.04
CA PRO A 109 13.55 9.60 -5.04
C PRO A 109 13.21 9.21 -3.60
N ALA A 110 11.91 9.16 -3.28
CA ALA A 110 11.44 8.70 -1.98
C ALA A 110 11.78 7.21 -1.73
N SER A 111 11.73 6.38 -2.77
CA SER A 111 12.09 4.94 -2.68
C SER A 111 13.56 4.74 -2.34
N LEU A 112 14.44 5.54 -2.95
CA LEU A 112 15.90 5.50 -2.76
C LEU A 112 16.37 6.07 -1.44
N LEU A 113 15.54 6.80 -0.69
CA LEU A 113 15.98 7.52 0.50
C LEU A 113 16.66 6.63 1.55
N GLN A 114 16.01 5.55 1.98
CA GLN A 114 16.61 4.62 2.92
C GLN A 114 17.82 3.87 2.31
N PRO A 115 17.77 3.36 1.06
CA PRO A 115 18.94 2.76 0.40
C PRO A 115 20.15 3.67 0.29
N ALA A 116 19.93 4.94 -0.02
CA ALA A 116 20.98 5.94 -0.10
C ALA A 116 21.58 6.22 1.27
N LEU A 117 20.74 6.43 2.30
CA LEU A 117 21.22 6.63 3.67
C LEU A 117 21.98 5.41 4.21
N TYR A 118 21.52 4.20 3.88
CA TYR A 118 22.23 2.95 4.16
C TYR A 118 23.60 2.92 3.46
N ALA A 119 23.66 3.23 2.17
CA ALA A 119 24.90 3.24 1.40
C ALA A 119 25.89 4.30 1.90
N ILE A 120 25.40 5.44 2.39
CA ILE A 120 26.20 6.50 3.02
C ILE A 120 26.75 6.07 4.38
N ALA A 121 25.97 5.30 5.16
CA ALA A 121 26.39 4.82 6.47
C ALA A 121 27.32 3.59 6.41
N LEU A 122 27.28 2.82 5.32
CA LEU A 122 28.03 1.57 5.16
C LEU A 122 29.56 1.70 5.32
N PRO A 123 30.22 2.78 4.85
CA PRO A 123 31.66 3.02 5.06
C PRO A 123 32.10 3.12 6.53
N LEU A 124 31.17 3.38 7.46
CA LEU A 124 31.48 3.45 8.90
C LEU A 124 31.88 2.08 9.49
N VAL A 125 31.49 0.99 8.83
CA VAL A 125 31.67 -0.39 9.33
C VAL A 125 32.37 -1.30 8.33
N LEU A 126 32.40 -0.94 7.03
CA LEU A 126 33.07 -1.70 5.99
C LEU A 126 33.92 -0.78 5.10
N PRO A 127 35.15 -1.18 4.74
CA PRO A 127 35.96 -0.42 3.81
C PRO A 127 35.30 -0.37 2.42
N VAL A 128 35.33 0.79 1.79
CA VAL A 128 34.85 0.96 0.43
C VAL A 128 35.77 0.21 -0.54
N ARG A 129 35.18 -0.70 -1.31
CA ARG A 129 35.88 -1.50 -2.32
C ARG A 129 35.03 -1.59 -3.57
N LEU A 130 35.67 -1.57 -4.74
CA LEU A 130 34.96 -1.56 -6.03
C LEU A 130 33.97 -2.72 -6.17
N GLY A 131 34.38 -3.95 -5.87
CA GLY A 131 33.54 -5.14 -6.01
C GLY A 131 32.22 -5.05 -5.22
N PRO A 132 32.25 -4.88 -3.88
CA PRO A 132 31.05 -4.68 -3.07
C PRO A 132 30.20 -3.47 -3.49
N THR A 133 30.83 -2.36 -3.91
CA THR A 133 30.09 -1.19 -4.40
C THR A 133 29.32 -1.51 -5.69
N VAL A 134 29.95 -2.19 -6.65
CA VAL A 134 29.28 -2.67 -7.88
C VAL A 134 28.16 -3.63 -7.53
N ALA A 135 28.41 -4.59 -6.62
CA ALA A 135 27.38 -5.53 -6.16
C ALA A 135 26.18 -4.80 -5.52
N LEU A 136 26.42 -3.77 -4.71
CA LEU A 136 25.38 -2.96 -4.08
C LEU A 136 24.50 -2.26 -5.13
N LEU A 137 25.12 -1.65 -6.15
CA LEU A 137 24.40 -0.99 -7.25
C LEU A 137 23.59 -2.00 -8.07
N LEU A 138 24.17 -3.16 -8.39
CA LEU A 138 23.49 -4.23 -9.11
C LEU A 138 22.31 -4.80 -8.32
N CYS A 139 22.48 -5.11 -7.03
CA CYS A 139 21.40 -5.59 -6.18
C CYS A 139 20.28 -4.56 -6.05
N GLY A 140 20.61 -3.26 -5.93
CA GLY A 140 19.63 -2.19 -5.97
C GLY A 140 18.88 -2.13 -7.30
N ALA A 141 19.58 -2.15 -8.44
CA ALA A 141 18.97 -2.14 -9.77
C ALA A 141 18.06 -3.35 -10.00
N ILE A 142 18.48 -4.54 -9.56
CA ILE A 142 17.67 -5.77 -9.60
C ILE A 142 16.43 -5.61 -8.72
N GLY A 143 16.57 -5.14 -7.48
CA GLY A 143 15.45 -4.91 -6.56
C GLY A 143 14.40 -3.95 -7.14
N PHE A 144 14.84 -2.84 -7.70
CA PHE A 144 13.97 -1.91 -8.43
C PHE A 144 13.33 -2.55 -9.66
N GLY A 145 14.11 -3.27 -10.48
CA GLY A 145 13.63 -3.98 -11.66
C GLY A 145 12.54 -4.99 -11.33
N CYS A 146 12.74 -5.79 -10.28
CA CYS A 146 11.75 -6.74 -9.77
C CYS A 146 10.49 -6.04 -9.28
N ALA A 147 10.60 -4.91 -8.57
CA ALA A 147 9.43 -4.16 -8.10
C ALA A 147 8.64 -3.60 -9.29
N ALA A 148 9.34 -2.99 -10.25
CA ALA A 148 8.72 -2.43 -11.45
C ALA A 148 8.11 -3.52 -12.34
N ALA A 149 8.70 -4.71 -12.40
CA ALA A 149 8.15 -5.87 -13.11
C ALA A 149 6.89 -6.38 -12.41
N LEU A 150 6.91 -6.54 -11.08
CA LEU A 150 5.76 -6.99 -10.31
C LEU A 150 4.58 -6.02 -10.40
N ILE A 151 4.84 -4.72 -10.28
CA ILE A 151 3.82 -3.67 -10.46
C ILE A 151 3.17 -3.80 -11.85
N ARG A 152 3.98 -3.95 -12.91
CA ARG A 152 3.46 -4.13 -14.27
C ARG A 152 2.66 -5.41 -14.42
N ALA A 153 3.12 -6.51 -13.83
CA ALA A 153 2.44 -7.80 -13.88
C ALA A 153 1.09 -7.74 -13.17
N ALA A 154 1.03 -7.13 -11.98
CA ALA A 154 -0.18 -6.97 -11.18
C ALA A 154 -1.20 -6.02 -11.85
N ASP A 155 -0.73 -4.97 -12.51
CA ASP A 155 -1.59 -3.98 -13.16
C ASP A 155 -2.08 -4.43 -14.56
N ARG A 156 -1.42 -5.41 -15.18
CA ARG A 156 -1.71 -5.88 -16.54
C ARG A 156 -3.13 -6.43 -16.74
N PRO A 157 -3.70 -7.25 -15.85
CA PRO A 157 -5.07 -7.75 -16.01
C PRO A 157 -6.09 -6.61 -15.97
N LEU A 158 -5.99 -5.71 -14.99
CA LEU A 158 -6.92 -4.59 -14.87
C LEU A 158 -6.82 -3.62 -16.05
N ARG A 159 -5.61 -3.37 -16.55
CA ARG A 159 -5.43 -2.55 -17.76
C ARG A 159 -6.05 -3.18 -19.00
N ARG A 160 -6.01 -4.50 -19.11
CA ARG A 160 -6.60 -5.22 -20.25
C ARG A 160 -8.11 -5.18 -20.21
N GLU A 161 -8.69 -5.41 -19.04
CA GLU A 161 -10.15 -5.51 -18.87
C GLU A 161 -10.82 -4.14 -18.81
N PHE A 162 -10.31 -3.24 -17.98
CA PHE A 162 -10.96 -1.96 -17.67
C PHE A 162 -10.34 -0.77 -18.40
N GLN A 163 -9.34 -0.99 -19.25
CA GLN A 163 -8.57 0.08 -19.92
C GLN A 163 -8.07 1.16 -18.93
N ALA A 164 -7.81 0.75 -17.69
CA ALA A 164 -7.43 1.62 -16.58
C ALA A 164 -6.42 0.90 -15.68
N SER A 165 -5.58 1.69 -15.02
CA SER A 165 -4.63 1.14 -14.06
C SER A 165 -5.33 0.92 -12.72
N GLY A 166 -5.34 -0.33 -12.25
CA GLY A 166 -5.81 -0.66 -10.90
C GLY A 166 -4.95 -0.01 -9.83
N VAL A 167 -3.64 0.06 -10.07
CA VAL A 167 -2.70 0.69 -9.12
C VAL A 167 -2.98 2.20 -8.96
N ASN A 168 -3.49 2.86 -10.01
CA ASN A 168 -3.92 4.26 -9.93
C ASN A 168 -5.16 4.47 -9.03
N LEU A 169 -5.94 3.42 -8.75
CA LEU A 169 -7.13 3.48 -7.91
C LEU A 169 -6.82 3.33 -6.42
N ILE A 170 -5.65 2.77 -6.06
CA ILE A 170 -5.25 2.52 -4.67
C ILE A 170 -5.24 3.82 -3.86
N ARG A 171 -4.61 4.89 -4.37
CA ARG A 171 -4.54 6.18 -3.65
C ARG A 171 -5.93 6.82 -3.47
N PRO A 172 -6.77 6.99 -4.51
CA PRO A 172 -8.14 7.46 -4.34
C PRO A 172 -8.95 6.62 -3.35
N LEU A 173 -8.80 5.28 -3.36
CA LEU A 173 -9.49 4.40 -2.42
C LEU A 173 -9.06 4.70 -0.98
N LEU A 174 -7.76 4.84 -0.74
CA LEU A 174 -7.23 5.20 0.56
C LEU A 174 -7.70 6.57 1.03
N ASP A 175 -7.74 7.55 0.11
CA ASP A 175 -8.21 8.91 0.41
C ASP A 175 -9.71 8.93 0.74
N HIS A 176 -10.53 8.10 0.08
CA HIS A 176 -11.93 7.92 0.43
C HIS A 176 -12.11 7.28 1.81
N VAL A 177 -11.43 6.17 2.08
CA VAL A 177 -11.60 5.40 3.32
C VAL A 177 -11.02 6.12 4.53
N SER A 178 -9.85 6.75 4.37
CA SER A 178 -9.10 7.34 5.50
C SER A 178 -9.48 8.79 5.75
N HIS A 179 -9.74 9.56 4.69
CA HIS A 179 -9.89 11.02 4.78
C HIS A 179 -11.29 11.50 4.39
N ARG A 180 -12.19 10.60 3.95
CA ARG A 180 -13.52 10.97 3.42
C ARG A 180 -13.42 12.06 2.34
N ASP A 181 -12.40 11.98 1.49
CA ASP A 181 -12.14 12.98 0.45
C ASP A 181 -13.19 12.88 -0.67
N ASP A 182 -14.01 13.93 -0.84
CA ASP A 182 -15.06 13.97 -1.85
C ASP A 182 -14.51 13.90 -3.28
N GLY A 183 -13.33 14.46 -3.53
CA GLY A 183 -12.68 14.42 -4.84
C GLY A 183 -12.16 13.03 -5.19
N ALA A 184 -11.70 12.28 -4.21
CA ALA A 184 -11.33 10.87 -4.35
C ALA A 184 -12.56 10.00 -4.57
N THR A 185 -13.64 10.26 -3.83
CA THR A 185 -14.94 9.61 -3.99
C THR A 185 -15.46 9.78 -5.42
N ARG A 186 -15.56 11.03 -5.92
CA ARG A 186 -15.99 11.32 -7.29
C ARG A 186 -15.13 10.65 -8.35
N ARG A 187 -13.81 10.55 -8.13
CA ARG A 187 -12.89 9.87 -9.07
C ARG A 187 -13.18 8.37 -9.16
N LEU A 188 -13.43 7.73 -8.03
CA LEU A 188 -13.79 6.31 -7.97
C LEU A 188 -15.18 6.07 -8.56
N GLU A 189 -16.15 6.93 -8.25
CA GLU A 189 -17.48 6.86 -8.87
C GLU A 189 -17.38 7.02 -10.39
N THR A 190 -16.65 8.02 -10.88
CA THR A 190 -16.43 8.20 -12.33
C THR A 190 -15.80 6.96 -12.98
N PHE A 191 -14.89 6.29 -12.28
CA PHE A 191 -14.29 5.05 -12.75
C PHE A 191 -15.31 3.91 -12.84
N PHE A 192 -16.05 3.62 -11.75
CA PHE A 192 -17.02 2.53 -11.72
C PHE A 192 -18.25 2.79 -12.61
N ALA A 193 -18.67 4.05 -12.75
CA ALA A 193 -19.80 4.43 -13.59
C ALA A 193 -19.61 4.07 -15.06
N ARG A 194 -18.36 4.01 -15.56
CA ARG A 194 -18.05 3.57 -16.93
C ARG A 194 -18.44 2.12 -17.22
N PHE A 195 -18.56 1.30 -16.19
CA PHE A 195 -18.91 -0.12 -16.28
C PHE A 195 -20.29 -0.41 -15.67
N ALA A 196 -20.92 0.60 -15.07
CA ALA A 196 -22.24 0.46 -14.49
C ALA A 196 -23.31 0.50 -15.58
N GLN A 197 -24.37 -0.29 -15.40
CA GLN A 197 -25.56 -0.24 -16.22
C GLN A 197 -26.73 0.30 -15.39
N PRO A 198 -27.57 1.19 -15.94
CA PRO A 198 -28.78 1.62 -15.28
C PRO A 198 -29.77 0.44 -15.22
N VAL A 199 -30.22 0.10 -14.01
CA VAL A 199 -31.18 -0.99 -13.77
C VAL A 199 -32.32 -0.45 -12.90
N ASN A 200 -33.55 -0.75 -13.30
CA ASN A 200 -34.73 -0.50 -12.48
C ASN A 200 -34.94 -1.67 -11.53
N LEU A 201 -34.77 -1.41 -10.24
CA LEU A 201 -34.92 -2.43 -9.20
C LEU A 201 -36.35 -2.45 -8.69
N ARG A 202 -36.94 -3.64 -8.60
CA ARG A 202 -38.19 -3.84 -7.85
C ARG A 202 -37.83 -4.13 -6.39
N LEU A 203 -38.30 -3.28 -5.50
CA LEU A 203 -38.06 -3.39 -4.07
C LEU A 203 -39.39 -3.64 -3.37
N SER A 204 -39.41 -4.61 -2.46
CA SER A 204 -40.54 -4.82 -1.56
C SER A 204 -40.35 -3.98 -0.30
N LEU A 205 -41.39 -3.26 0.11
CA LEU A 205 -41.37 -2.42 1.32
C LEU A 205 -42.35 -2.99 2.34
N LEU A 206 -41.88 -3.13 3.58
CA LEU A 206 -42.72 -3.42 4.74
C LEU A 206 -42.79 -2.17 5.60
N ALA A 207 -43.95 -1.51 5.63
CA ALA A 207 -44.15 -0.28 6.39
C ALA A 207 -45.02 -0.53 7.64
N PHE A 208 -44.60 0.04 8.76
CA PHE A 208 -45.28 -0.01 10.05
C PHE A 208 -46.00 1.31 10.29
N PHE A 209 -47.33 1.25 10.33
CA PHE A 209 -48.18 2.43 10.48
C PHE A 209 -48.71 2.59 11.90
N ARG A 210 -48.84 3.84 12.31
CA ARG A 210 -49.60 4.26 13.49
C ARG A 210 -50.30 5.58 13.15
N ASP A 211 -51.57 5.70 13.52
CA ASP A 211 -52.37 6.92 13.33
C ASP A 211 -52.33 7.45 11.87
N GLY A 212 -52.36 6.51 10.90
CA GLY A 212 -52.32 6.83 9.46
C GLY A 212 -50.97 7.28 8.93
N ARG A 213 -49.89 7.23 9.71
CA ARG A 213 -48.52 7.61 9.32
C ARG A 213 -47.56 6.44 9.45
N ALA A 214 -46.66 6.27 8.49
CA ALA A 214 -45.60 5.28 8.60
C ALA A 214 -44.55 5.78 9.62
N HIS A 215 -44.26 4.96 10.62
CA HIS A 215 -43.19 5.23 11.59
C HIS A 215 -41.86 4.60 11.17
N ALA A 216 -41.92 3.45 10.50
CA ALA A 216 -40.75 2.77 9.98
C ALA A 216 -41.11 2.04 8.68
N THR A 217 -40.17 2.03 7.75
CA THR A 217 -40.27 1.28 6.50
C THR A 217 -39.02 0.44 6.33
N VAL A 218 -39.18 -0.87 6.21
CA VAL A 218 -38.09 -1.81 5.94
C VAL A 218 -38.10 -2.12 4.46
N ALA A 219 -37.01 -1.80 3.77
CA ALA A 219 -36.80 -2.19 2.39
C ALA A 219 -36.19 -3.59 2.33
N LEU A 220 -36.70 -4.40 1.41
CA LEU A 220 -36.21 -5.76 1.15
C LEU A 220 -35.54 -5.77 -0.24
N PRO A 221 -34.28 -5.29 -0.35
CA PRO A 221 -33.57 -5.28 -1.62
C PRO A 221 -33.29 -6.67 -2.19
N THR A 222 -33.52 -6.84 -3.48
CA THR A 222 -33.15 -8.08 -4.19
C THR A 222 -31.72 -8.06 -4.70
N VAL A 223 -31.00 -6.94 -4.55
CA VAL A 223 -29.61 -6.80 -4.99
C VAL A 223 -28.69 -6.53 -3.81
N HIS A 224 -27.47 -7.06 -3.92
CA HIS A 224 -26.40 -6.67 -3.01
C HIS A 224 -26.10 -5.17 -3.18
N PRO A 225 -25.79 -4.44 -2.09
CA PRO A 225 -25.29 -3.08 -2.17
C PRO A 225 -24.16 -2.97 -3.21
N GLY A 226 -24.47 -2.30 -4.33
CA GLY A 226 -23.57 -2.08 -5.47
C GLY A 226 -22.38 -1.17 -5.14
N PRO A 227 -21.44 -0.96 -6.06
CA PRO A 227 -20.02 -1.21 -5.80
C PRO A 227 -19.33 -0.20 -4.89
N PHE A 228 -19.76 1.07 -4.89
CA PHE A 228 -19.03 2.12 -4.18
C PHE A 228 -19.82 3.44 -4.05
N ALA A 229 -19.81 4.04 -2.86
CA ALA A 229 -20.35 5.38 -2.56
C ALA A 229 -21.77 5.62 -3.11
N ALA A 230 -22.00 6.60 -3.98
CA ALA A 230 -23.32 6.88 -4.54
C ALA A 230 -23.71 5.93 -5.68
N LEU A 231 -22.83 5.00 -6.10
CA LEU A 231 -23.10 4.08 -7.20
C LEU A 231 -23.72 2.76 -6.74
N GLY A 232 -24.64 2.26 -7.58
CA GLY A 232 -25.40 1.05 -7.30
C GLY A 232 -26.27 1.22 -6.07
N ALA A 233 -26.19 0.26 -5.14
CA ALA A 233 -26.96 0.24 -3.91
C ALA A 233 -26.12 0.50 -2.65
N SER A 234 -24.87 1.00 -2.77
CA SER A 234 -24.00 1.36 -1.63
C SER A 234 -24.65 2.39 -0.68
N ASP A 235 -25.46 3.30 -1.21
CA ASP A 235 -26.18 4.34 -0.48
C ASP A 235 -27.71 4.20 -0.61
N LEU A 236 -28.20 2.97 -0.83
CA LEU A 236 -29.62 2.66 -0.96
C LEU A 236 -30.52 3.26 0.14
N PRO A 237 -30.16 3.28 1.44
CA PRO A 237 -30.99 3.91 2.45
C PRO A 237 -31.23 5.40 2.19
N ARG A 238 -30.21 6.13 1.73
CA ARG A 238 -30.34 7.55 1.38
C ARG A 238 -31.28 7.72 0.18
N LYS A 239 -31.07 6.93 -0.88
CA LYS A 239 -31.91 6.97 -2.10
C LYS A 239 -33.38 6.68 -1.80
N LEU A 240 -33.65 5.67 -0.96
CA LEU A 240 -35.01 5.32 -0.57
C LEU A 240 -35.66 6.37 0.34
N ALA A 241 -34.90 6.95 1.26
CA ALA A 241 -35.40 8.05 2.09
C ALA A 241 -35.76 9.28 1.25
N GLU A 242 -34.96 9.60 0.22
CA GLU A 242 -35.22 10.69 -0.71
C GLU A 242 -36.46 10.42 -1.58
N GLU A 243 -36.58 9.22 -2.15
CA GLU A 243 -37.72 8.84 -3.01
C GLU A 243 -39.04 8.68 -2.24
N LEU A 244 -39.02 8.10 -1.04
CA LEU A 244 -40.23 7.89 -0.23
C LEU A 244 -40.64 9.14 0.57
N GLY A 245 -39.71 10.06 0.78
CA GLY A 245 -39.91 11.29 1.52
C GLY A 245 -40.38 11.09 2.97
N ALA A 246 -40.99 12.13 3.55
CA ALA A 246 -41.44 12.13 4.94
C ALA A 246 -42.55 11.09 5.24
N ALA A 247 -43.19 10.54 4.20
CA ALA A 247 -44.30 9.60 4.34
C ALA A 247 -43.89 8.20 4.79
N ALA A 248 -42.59 7.83 4.67
CA ALA A 248 -42.09 6.50 5.00
C ALA A 248 -41.52 6.34 6.42
N GLY A 249 -41.48 7.42 7.22
CA GLY A 249 -40.87 7.39 8.54
C GLY A 249 -39.38 7.01 8.48
N THR A 250 -38.91 6.21 9.43
CA THR A 250 -37.51 5.73 9.44
C THR A 250 -37.31 4.64 8.39
N VAL A 251 -36.47 4.87 7.39
CA VAL A 251 -36.15 3.88 6.36
C VAL A 251 -35.00 2.98 6.81
N LEU A 252 -35.25 1.67 6.84
CA LEU A 252 -34.31 0.62 7.19
C LEU A 252 -34.00 -0.21 5.95
N THR A 253 -32.73 -0.31 5.58
CA THR A 253 -32.26 -1.15 4.47
C THR A 253 -31.37 -2.26 5.02
N PRO A 254 -31.93 -3.37 5.53
CA PRO A 254 -31.14 -4.54 5.87
C PRO A 254 -30.30 -4.99 4.68
N HIS A 255 -29.09 -5.50 4.96
CA HIS A 255 -28.38 -6.30 3.98
C HIS A 255 -29.19 -7.59 3.83
N THR A 256 -29.77 -7.78 2.65
CA THR A 256 -30.64 -8.91 2.34
C THR A 256 -29.85 -10.19 2.14
N PRO A 257 -30.51 -11.36 2.14
CA PRO A 257 -29.88 -12.65 1.89
C PRO A 257 -29.52 -12.85 0.41
N CYS A 258 -29.19 -11.77 -0.31
CA CYS A 258 -28.76 -11.86 -1.71
C CYS A 258 -27.49 -12.70 -1.78
N ASP A 259 -27.58 -13.85 -2.42
CA ASP A 259 -26.45 -14.55 -3.01
C ASP A 259 -25.81 -13.69 -4.09
N HIS A 260 -24.52 -13.95 -4.38
CA HIS A 260 -23.79 -13.24 -5.43
C HIS A 260 -24.26 -13.59 -6.86
N ASP A 261 -25.28 -14.44 -6.96
CA ASP A 261 -25.78 -15.04 -8.20
C ASP A 261 -27.14 -14.43 -8.56
N LEU A 262 -27.10 -13.28 -9.25
CA LEU A 262 -28.22 -12.78 -10.07
C LEU A 262 -27.83 -12.75 -11.54
#